data_AF-A0A659UN01-F1
#
_entry.id   AF-A0A659UN01-F1
#
_cell.length_a   1.000
_cell.length_b   1.000
_cell.length_c   1.000
_cell.angle_alpha   90.00
_cell.angle_beta   90.00
_cell.angle_gamma   90.00
#
_symmetry.space_group_name_H-M   'P 1'
#
loop_
_entity.id
_entity.type
_entity.pdbx_description
1 polymer ?
#
loop_
_entity_poly.entity_id
_entity_poly.type
_entity_poly.pdbx_seq_one_letter_code
_entity_poly.pdbx_strand_id
1 'polypeptide(L)'
;MSLTAELVALCHREEADPGPSGSWTQLSDEDFRDLSARLSNEADAGPLWVFAYGSLIWKPAFESVERQRATAHGWHRSFCIDMVRWRGSAAQPGLMMALERGGRCDG
;
A
#
# COMPACT_ATOMS: atom_id res chain seq x y z
N MET A 1 1.74 -12.63 30.28
CA MET A 1 2.06 -11.22 29.96
C MET A 1 0.77 -10.56 29.56
N SER A 2 0.33 -9.50 30.25
CA SER A 2 -0.86 -8.71 29.87
C SER A 2 -0.43 -7.37 29.29
N LEU A 3 -1.08 -6.93 28.22
CA LEU A 3 -0.87 -5.62 27.63
C LEU A 3 -1.67 -4.58 28.44
N THR A 4 -1.00 -3.78 29.27
CA THR A 4 -1.66 -2.72 30.07
C THR A 4 -1.82 -1.45 29.24
N ALA A 5 -2.76 -0.58 29.62
CA ALA A 5 -2.96 0.71 28.96
C ALA A 5 -1.68 1.58 28.97
N GLU A 6 -0.92 1.53 30.06
CA GLU A 6 0.37 2.21 30.20
C GLU A 6 1.39 1.70 29.17
N LEU A 7 1.48 0.38 28.96
CA LEU A 7 2.37 -0.20 27.94
C LEU A 7 1.92 0.14 26.52
N VAL A 8 0.60 0.23 26.26
CA VAL A 8 0.07 0.69 24.97
C VAL A 8 0.40 2.16 24.72
N ALA A 9 0.33 3.00 25.76
CA ALA A 9 0.64 4.42 25.65
C ALA A 9 2.10 4.67 25.22
N LEU A 10 3.03 3.80 25.61
CA LEU A 10 4.43 3.85 25.17
C LEU A 10 4.63 3.56 23.67
N CYS A 11 3.65 2.94 23.00
CA CYS A 11 3.70 2.69 21.56
C CYS A 11 3.29 3.90 20.72
N HIS A 12 2.67 4.92 21.34
CA HIS A 12 2.24 6.12 20.62
C HIS A 12 3.33 7.18 20.63
N ARG A 13 3.61 7.73 19.46
CA ARG A 13 4.51 8.87 19.28
C ARG A 13 3.87 9.81 18.28
N GLU A 14 3.71 11.07 18.68
CA GLU A 14 3.32 12.11 17.74
C GLU A 14 4.49 12.43 16.82
N GLU A 15 4.26 12.33 15.51
CA GLU A 15 5.22 12.68 14.48
C GLU A 15 4.59 13.76 13.61
N ALA A 16 5.27 14.90 13.48
CA ALA A 16 4.83 15.98 12.60
C ALA A 16 4.93 15.52 11.14
N ASP A 17 3.86 15.75 10.37
CA ASP A 17 3.81 15.33 8.97
C ASP A 17 4.57 16.34 8.06
N PRO A 18 5.72 15.98 7.44
CA PRO A 18 6.63 16.95 6.82
C PRO A 18 6.19 17.59 5.48
N GLY A 19 4.95 17.44 5.04
CA GLY A 19 4.53 17.55 3.63
C GLY A 19 5.13 16.50 2.64
N PRO A 20 4.51 16.30 1.47
CA PRO A 20 5.06 15.45 0.41
C PRO A 20 6.47 15.91 0.01
N SER A 21 7.35 14.96 -0.29
CA SER A 21 8.69 15.28 -0.79
C SER A 21 8.62 15.73 -2.25
N GLY A 22 9.41 16.75 -2.63
CA GLY A 22 9.53 17.20 -4.02
C GLY A 22 10.19 16.19 -4.98
N SER A 23 10.67 15.04 -4.48
CA SER A 23 11.28 13.97 -5.30
C SER A 23 10.27 13.08 -6.00
N TRP A 24 8.99 13.14 -5.62
CA TRP A 24 7.92 12.34 -6.19
C TRP A 24 6.80 13.24 -6.71
N THR A 25 6.31 12.93 -7.91
CA THR A 25 5.12 13.58 -8.45
C THR A 25 3.88 13.00 -7.77
N GLN A 26 3.19 13.83 -7.00
CA GLN A 26 1.90 13.44 -6.42
C GLN A 26 0.84 13.47 -7.52
N LEU A 27 0.06 12.39 -7.63
CA LEU A 27 -1.10 12.35 -8.53
C LEU A 27 -2.21 13.24 -7.99
N SER A 28 -2.76 14.06 -8.89
CA SER A 28 -3.96 14.85 -8.67
C SER A 28 -5.23 14.02 -8.84
N ASP A 29 -6.37 14.58 -8.43
CA ASP A 29 -7.69 13.97 -8.68
C ASP A 29 -8.01 13.83 -10.17
N GLU A 30 -7.39 14.64 -11.03
CA GLU A 30 -7.49 14.51 -12.49
C GLU A 30 -6.66 13.33 -12.99
N ASP A 31 -5.42 13.19 -12.53
CA ASP A 31 -4.58 12.04 -12.86
C ASP A 31 -5.23 10.71 -12.45
N PHE A 32 -5.88 10.67 -11.29
CA PHE A 32 -6.63 9.49 -10.84
C PHE A 32 -7.83 9.18 -11.75
N ARG A 33 -8.56 10.20 -12.20
CA ARG A 33 -9.68 10.02 -13.14
C ARG A 33 -9.18 9.46 -14.47
N ASP A 34 -8.10 10.01 -15.00
CA ASP A 34 -7.52 9.57 -16.27
C ASP A 34 -6.98 8.15 -16.19
N LEU A 35 -6.27 7.82 -15.10
CA LEU A 35 -5.79 6.46 -14.85
C LEU A 35 -6.96 5.47 -14.73
N SER A 36 -8.02 5.84 -14.03
CA SER A 36 -9.21 5.01 -13.88
C SER A 36 -9.92 4.77 -15.22
N ALA A 37 -10.04 5.81 -16.06
CA ALA A 37 -10.65 5.69 -17.38
C ALA A 37 -9.81 4.79 -18.29
N ARG A 38 -8.49 4.98 -18.28
CA ARG A 38 -7.56 4.15 -19.06
C ARG A 38 -7.62 2.69 -18.65
N LEU A 39 -7.53 2.38 -17.36
CA LEU A 39 -7.60 1.00 -16.86
C LEU A 39 -8.95 0.34 -17.18
N SER A 40 -10.06 1.10 -17.11
CA SER A 40 -11.38 0.60 -17.50
C SER A 40 -11.48 0.29 -18.98
N ASN A 41 -10.82 1.08 -19.84
CA ASN A 41 -10.80 0.86 -21.29
C ASN A 41 -9.85 -0.27 -21.72
N GLU A 42 -8.76 -0.48 -20.98
CA GLU A 42 -7.80 -1.58 -21.20
C GLU A 42 -8.33 -2.91 -20.65
N ALA A 43 -9.27 -2.88 -19.70
CA ALA A 43 -9.91 -4.07 -19.18
C ALA A 43 -10.80 -4.71 -20.25
N ASP A 44 -10.81 -6.04 -20.29
CA ASP A 44 -11.78 -6.80 -21.09
C ASP A 44 -13.21 -6.51 -20.61
N ALA A 45 -14.22 -6.99 -21.34
CA ALA A 45 -15.63 -6.86 -20.98
C ALA A 45 -16.03 -7.49 -19.62
N GLY A 46 -15.09 -8.05 -18.87
CA GLY A 46 -15.26 -8.64 -17.55
C GLY A 46 -14.95 -7.68 -16.40
N PRO A 47 -15.11 -8.15 -15.15
CA PRO A 47 -14.77 -7.36 -13.96
C PRO A 47 -13.27 -7.08 -13.86
N LEU A 48 -12.93 -5.88 -13.41
CA LEU A 48 -11.55 -5.51 -13.10
C LEU A 48 -11.10 -6.16 -11.78
N TRP A 49 -10.03 -6.95 -11.84
CA TRP A 49 -9.41 -7.54 -10.66
C TRP A 49 -8.26 -6.66 -10.14
N VAL A 50 -8.25 -6.43 -8.84
CA VAL A 50 -7.14 -5.76 -8.14
C VAL A 50 -6.41 -6.79 -7.29
N PHE A 51 -5.14 -7.07 -7.59
CA PHE A 51 -4.32 -7.95 -6.77
C PHE A 51 -3.82 -7.22 -5.51
N ALA A 52 -4.26 -7.68 -4.35
CA ALA A 52 -3.84 -7.13 -3.06
C ALA A 52 -2.63 -7.91 -2.51
N TYR A 53 -1.49 -7.23 -2.29
CA TYR A 53 -0.28 -7.85 -1.72
C TYR A 53 0.08 -7.33 -0.31
N GLY A 54 -0.60 -6.28 0.14
CA GLY A 54 -0.30 -5.57 1.39
C GLY A 54 -1.57 -5.18 2.13
N SER A 55 -1.68 -3.92 2.57
CA SER A 55 -2.74 -3.47 3.47
C SER A 55 -4.16 -3.69 2.98
N LEU A 56 -4.37 -3.70 1.66
CA LEU A 56 -5.68 -3.96 1.06
C LEU A 56 -6.26 -5.35 1.40
N ILE A 57 -5.40 -6.30 1.79
CA ILE A 57 -5.84 -7.64 2.23
C ILE A 57 -6.74 -7.51 3.48
N TRP A 58 -6.35 -6.69 4.46
CA TRP A 58 -7.06 -6.55 5.75
C TRP A 58 -7.80 -5.23 5.93
N LYS A 59 -7.44 -4.18 5.19
CA LYS A 59 -8.10 -2.87 5.21
C LYS A 59 -8.39 -2.41 3.77
N PRO A 60 -9.51 -2.87 3.18
CA PRO A 60 -9.93 -2.44 1.85
C PRO A 60 -10.15 -0.92 1.83
N ALA A 61 -9.83 -0.29 0.71
CA ALA A 61 -10.06 1.14 0.49
C ALA A 61 -11.24 1.40 -0.47
N PHE A 62 -11.90 0.34 -0.94
CA PHE A 62 -13.03 0.37 -1.85
C PHE A 62 -13.90 -0.87 -1.62
N GLU A 63 -15.15 -0.81 -2.06
CA GLU A 63 -16.06 -1.96 -2.03
C GLU A 63 -15.80 -2.87 -3.23
N SER A 64 -15.60 -4.16 -2.95
CA SER A 64 -15.44 -5.19 -3.98
C SER A 64 -16.67 -6.09 -3.99
N VAL A 65 -17.21 -6.36 -5.18
CA VAL A 65 -18.32 -7.32 -5.35
C VAL A 65 -17.89 -8.77 -5.13
N GLU A 66 -16.60 -9.06 -5.27
CA GLU A 66 -16.03 -10.38 -5.09
C GLU A 66 -14.58 -10.29 -4.55
N ARG A 67 -14.16 -11.30 -3.80
CA ARG A 67 -12.78 -11.48 -3.34
C ARG A 67 -12.36 -12.94 -3.47
N GLN A 68 -11.20 -13.17 -4.07
CA GLN A 68 -10.61 -14.51 -4.19
C GLN A 68 -9.14 -14.47 -3.80
N ARG A 69 -8.65 -15.58 -3.21
CA ARG A 69 -7.21 -15.74 -2.96
C ARG A 69 -6.50 -15.98 -4.29
N ALA A 70 -5.43 -15.24 -4.53
CA ALA A 70 -4.67 -15.32 -5.78
C ALA A 70 -3.17 -15.45 -5.53
N THR A 71 -2.47 -15.89 -6.56
CA THR A 71 -1.01 -16.01 -6.55
C THR A 71 -0.43 -15.24 -7.73
N ALA A 72 0.40 -14.24 -7.43
CA ALA A 72 1.23 -13.57 -8.42
C ALA A 72 2.56 -14.33 -8.58
N HIS A 73 2.70 -15.06 -9.69
CA HIS A 73 3.94 -15.74 -10.05
C HIS A 73 4.94 -14.78 -10.69
N GLY A 74 6.23 -14.96 -10.39
CA GLY A 74 7.28 -14.06 -10.87
C GLY A 74 7.36 -12.74 -10.09
N TRP A 75 6.70 -12.67 -8.93
CA TRP A 75 6.72 -11.53 -8.01
C TRP A 75 6.79 -12.02 -6.57
N HIS A 76 7.48 -11.31 -5.70
CA HIS A 76 7.50 -11.59 -4.27
C HIS A 76 7.40 -10.29 -3.49
N ARG A 77 7.04 -10.39 -2.21
CA ARG A 77 6.99 -9.24 -1.30
C ARG A 77 8.40 -8.94 -0.80
N SER A 78 8.85 -7.71 -1.01
CA SER A 78 10.17 -7.22 -0.61
C SER A 78 10.01 -5.92 0.15
N PHE A 79 10.77 -5.74 1.23
CA PHE A 79 10.85 -4.49 1.98
C PHE A 79 11.85 -3.58 1.27
N CYS A 80 11.38 -2.88 0.24
CA CYS A 80 12.24 -2.16 -0.73
C CYS A 80 11.81 -0.71 -1.00
N ILE A 81 10.83 -0.18 -0.28
CA ILE A 81 10.46 1.24 -0.36
C ILE A 81 10.97 1.95 0.90
N ASP A 82 11.99 2.78 0.74
CA ASP A 82 12.42 3.70 1.79
C ASP A 82 11.39 4.81 1.98
N MET A 83 11.03 5.08 3.24
CA MET A 83 10.01 6.07 3.57
C MET A 83 10.42 6.92 4.77
N VAL A 84 10.48 8.22 4.56
CA VAL A 84 10.56 9.23 5.64
C VAL A 84 9.20 9.83 6.00
N ARG A 85 8.17 9.40 5.24
CA ARG A 85 6.71 9.57 5.34
C ARG A 85 6.01 8.46 6.16
N TRP A 86 4.96 8.74 6.93
CA TRP A 86 3.93 7.77 7.36
C TRP A 86 4.40 6.63 8.28
N ARG A 87 4.99 5.57 7.71
CA ARG A 87 5.50 4.39 8.43
C ARG A 87 6.98 4.57 8.82
N GLY A 88 7.44 5.81 8.78
CA GLY A 88 8.76 6.26 9.18
C GLY A 88 8.73 7.77 9.37
N SER A 89 9.85 8.32 9.82
CA SER A 89 10.08 9.76 9.94
C SER A 89 11.46 10.13 9.38
N ALA A 90 11.75 11.43 9.26
CA ALA A 90 13.06 11.88 8.81
C ALA A 90 14.20 11.42 9.74
N ALA A 91 13.95 11.38 11.06
CA ALA A 91 14.92 10.92 12.06
C ALA A 91 15.03 9.40 12.11
N GLN A 92 13.96 8.69 11.78
CA GLN A 92 13.90 7.23 11.78
C GLN A 92 13.16 6.75 10.52
N PRO A 93 13.85 6.62 9.38
CA PRO A 93 13.25 6.16 8.15
C PRO A 93 12.63 4.78 8.33
N GLY A 94 11.44 4.63 7.77
CA GLY A 94 10.73 3.37 7.67
C GLY A 94 11.08 2.65 6.38
N LEU A 95 10.86 1.34 6.38
CA LEU A 95 11.00 0.49 5.22
C LEU A 95 9.65 -0.18 4.98
N MET A 96 9.10 0.05 3.78
CA MET A 96 7.80 -0.47 3.39
C MET A 96 7.92 -1.55 2.33
N MET A 97 6.91 -2.41 2.34
CA MET A 97 6.83 -3.57 1.48
C MET A 97 6.18 -3.23 0.14
N ALA A 98 6.78 -3.71 -0.95
CA ALA A 98 6.23 -3.68 -2.30
C ALA A 98 6.42 -5.03 -2.99
N LEU A 99 5.97 -5.13 -4.24
CA LEU A 99 6.26 -6.27 -5.11
C LEU A 99 7.56 -6.03 -5.86
N GLU A 100 8.45 -7.02 -5.79
CA GLU A 100 9.69 -7.07 -6.56
C GLU A 100 9.67 -8.30 -7.47
N ARG A 101 10.33 -8.20 -8.63
CA ARG A 101 10.37 -9.28 -9.63
C ARG A 101 11.04 -10.53 -9.06
N GLY A 102 10.56 -11.70 -9.47
CA GLY A 102 11.01 -13.02 -9.05
C GLY A 102 10.14 -13.64 -7.97
N GLY A 103 10.18 -14.98 -7.86
CA GLY A 103 9.50 -15.72 -6.80
C GLY A 103 7.98 -15.84 -6.97
N ARG A 104 7.27 -15.78 -5.84
CA ARG A 104 5.82 -15.96 -5.73
C ARG A 104 5.25 -15.11 -4.59
N CYS A 105 4.09 -14.49 -4.81
CA CYS A 105 3.34 -13.76 -3.79
C CYS A 105 1.90 -14.27 -3.74
N ASP A 106 1.43 -14.64 -2.55
CA ASP A 106 0.02 -14.93 -2.31
C ASP A 106 -0.67 -13.70 -1.73
N GLY A 107 -1.90 -13.44 -2.18
CA GLY A 107 -2.73 -12.28 -1.84
C GLY A 107 -4.20 -12.63 -1.72
#